data_AF-A0A0B2P309-F1
#
_entry.id   AF-A0A0B2P309-F1
#
_cell.length_a   1.000
_cell.length_b   1.000
_cell.length_c   1.000
_cell.angle_alpha   90.00
_cell.angle_beta   90.00
_cell.angle_gamma   90.00
#
_symmetry.space_group_name_H-M   'P 1'
#
loop_
_entity.id
_entity.type
_entity.pdbx_description
1 polymer ?
#
loop_
_entity_poly.entity_id
_entity_poly.type
_entity_poly.pdbx_seq_one_letter_code
_entity_poly.pdbx_strand_id
1 'polypeptide(L)'
;SNRVVIGYDEGTIMVKLGREVPVASMNNSGKIIWFKHNEIQTVNIKSVGAYVEVADRERLPLAVKELGTCDLYPQNLKHNPNGRLVVVCGEGEYIIYTALAWRNRSFGSALD
;
A
#
# COMPACT_ATOMS: atom_id res chain seq x y z
N SER A 1 5.11 0.82 -17.63
CA SER A 1 5.56 -0.58 -17.63
C SER A 1 6.95 -0.62 -18.20
N ASN A 2 7.96 -0.94 -17.40
CA ASN A 2 9.34 -1.01 -17.88
C ASN A 2 9.67 -2.49 -18.05
N ARG A 3 9.49 -3.03 -19.26
CA ARG A 3 9.82 -4.43 -19.56
C ARG A 3 11.07 -4.44 -20.43
N VAL A 4 12.07 -5.19 -20.01
CA VAL A 4 13.30 -5.42 -20.77
C VAL A 4 13.27 -6.85 -21.27
N VAL A 5 13.45 -7.03 -22.57
CA VAL A 5 13.52 -8.36 -23.18
C VAL A 5 14.93 -8.54 -23.71
N ILE A 6 15.57 -9.65 -23.36
CA ILE A 6 16.90 -10.02 -23.81
C ILE A 6 16.77 -11.28 -24.65
N GLY A 7 17.20 -11.23 -25.90
CA GLY A 7 17.30 -12.40 -26.78
C GLY A 7 18.74 -12.88 -26.86
N TYR A 8 18.93 -14.19 -26.79
CA TYR A 8 20.21 -14.87 -26.99
C TYR A 8 19.96 -16.22 -27.68
N ASP A 9 21.03 -16.92 -28.04
CA ASP A 9 20.95 -18.09 -28.93
C ASP A 9 20.06 -19.23 -28.39
N GLU A 10 19.91 -19.36 -27.06
CA GLU A 10 19.05 -20.38 -26.44
C GLU A 10 17.65 -19.86 -26.05
N GLY A 11 17.29 -18.62 -26.39
CA GLY A 11 15.92 -18.12 -26.21
C GLY A 11 15.81 -16.66 -25.78
N THR A 12 14.70 -16.33 -25.14
CA THR A 12 14.36 -14.97 -24.73
C THR A 12 13.99 -14.90 -23.26
N ILE A 13 14.57 -13.94 -22.53
CA ILE A 13 14.22 -13.64 -21.13
C ILE A 13 13.50 -12.29 -21.10
N MET A 14 12.34 -12.23 -20.44
CA MET A 14 11.62 -10.99 -20.17
C MET A 14 11.72 -10.63 -18.68
N VAL A 15 12.34 -9.49 -18.39
CA VAL A 15 12.44 -8.92 -17.03
C VAL A 15 11.47 -7.75 -16.91
N LYS A 16 10.61 -7.79 -15.89
CA LYS A 16 9.75 -6.66 -15.51
C LYS A 16 10.47 -5.82 -14.47
N LEU A 17 10.78 -4.57 -14.82
CA LEU A 17 11.40 -3.61 -13.91
C LEU A 17 10.31 -2.85 -13.15
N GLY A 18 10.41 -2.94 -11.82
CA GLY A 18 9.53 -2.24 -10.89
C GLY A 18 8.14 -2.87 -10.74
N ARG A 19 7.42 -2.34 -9.78
CA ARG A 19 6.07 -2.79 -9.42
C ARG A 19 5.05 -1.85 -10.05
N GLU A 20 4.06 -2.40 -10.74
CA GLU A 20 3.04 -1.58 -11.42
C GLU A 20 1.88 -1.18 -10.51
N VAL A 21 1.68 -1.90 -9.40
CA VAL A 21 0.59 -1.66 -8.47
C VAL A 21 1.20 -1.15 -7.17
N PRO A 22 0.79 0.04 -6.68
CA PRO A 22 1.23 0.52 -5.38
C PRO A 22 0.75 -0.42 -4.28
N VAL A 23 1.55 -0.55 -3.23
CA VAL A 23 1.14 -1.32 -2.05
C VAL A 23 0.22 -0.43 -1.23
N ALA A 24 -1.08 -0.58 -1.45
CA ALA A 24 -2.12 0.26 -0.89
C ALA A 24 -3.38 -0.55 -0.53
N SER A 25 -4.13 -0.07 0.45
CA SER A 25 -5.41 -0.65 0.84
C SER A 25 -6.37 0.43 1.34
N MET A 26 -7.66 0.28 1.04
CA MET A 26 -8.74 1.15 1.51
C MET A 26 -9.75 0.32 2.30
N ASN A 27 -10.21 0.85 3.44
CA ASN A 27 -11.31 0.25 4.20
C ASN A 27 -12.68 0.86 3.80
N ASN A 28 -13.78 0.25 4.27
CA ASN A 28 -15.14 0.72 3.96
C ASN A 28 -15.46 2.13 4.50
N SER A 29 -14.69 2.63 5.48
CA SER A 29 -14.82 4.01 5.96
C SER A 29 -14.12 5.04 5.07
N GLY A 30 -13.44 4.61 4.01
CA GLY A 30 -12.73 5.49 3.08
C GLY A 30 -11.34 5.91 3.58
N LYS A 31 -10.82 5.26 4.61
CA LYS A 31 -9.42 5.41 5.00
C LYS A 31 -8.56 4.60 4.05
N ILE A 32 -7.62 5.29 3.41
CA ILE A 32 -6.61 4.71 2.53
C ILE A 32 -5.29 4.72 3.28
N ILE A 33 -4.54 3.63 3.16
CA ILE A 33 -3.17 3.51 3.62
C ILE A 33 -2.34 3.00 2.44
N TRP A 34 -1.18 3.59 2.21
CA TRP A 34 -0.24 3.13 1.19
C TRP A 34 1.19 3.33 1.63
N PHE A 35 2.09 2.63 0.94
CA PHE A 35 3.52 2.75 1.13
C PHE A 35 4.18 3.58 0.02
N LYS A 36 5.13 4.41 0.41
CA LYS A 36 6.11 5.03 -0.47
C LYS A 36 7.49 4.55 -0.04
N HIS A 37 8.01 3.52 -0.71
CA HIS A 37 9.13 2.73 -0.19
C HIS A 37 8.80 2.16 1.20
N ASN A 38 9.53 2.58 2.24
CA ASN A 38 9.30 2.16 3.62
C ASN A 38 8.46 3.15 4.43
N GLU A 39 8.06 4.29 3.86
CA GLU A 39 7.22 5.27 4.54
C GLU A 39 5.75 4.92 4.39
N ILE A 40 4.99 5.01 5.49
CA ILE A 40 3.55 4.77 5.50
C ILE A 40 2.81 6.09 5.50
N GLN A 41 1.88 6.21 4.57
CA GLN A 41 1.02 7.36 4.44
C GLN A 41 -0.45 6.94 4.55
N THR A 42 -1.27 7.84 5.07
CA THR A 42 -2.71 7.65 5.17
C THR A 42 -3.49 8.90 4.82
N VAL A 43 -4.68 8.69 4.26
CA VAL A 43 -5.68 9.75 4.07
C VAL A 43 -7.07 9.17 4.31
N ASN A 44 -8.00 10.03 4.71
CA ASN A 44 -9.42 9.71 4.70
C ASN A 44 -10.08 10.45 3.53
N ILE A 45 -10.59 9.71 2.55
CA ILE A 45 -11.20 10.31 1.36
C ILE A 45 -12.58 10.90 1.66
N LYS A 46 -13.32 10.32 2.62
CA LYS A 46 -14.66 10.81 2.98
C LYS A 46 -14.61 12.16 3.70
N SER A 47 -13.51 12.51 4.37
CA SER A 47 -13.35 13.83 4.97
C SER A 47 -13.15 14.97 3.97
N VAL A 48 -12.77 14.66 2.72
CA VAL A 48 -12.53 15.67 1.68
C VAL A 48 -13.84 16.09 1.00
N GLY A 49 -14.78 15.16 0.81
CA GLY A 49 -16.03 15.38 0.06
C GLY A 49 -17.10 16.25 0.75
N ALA A 50 -16.88 16.70 1.99
CA ALA A 50 -17.85 17.55 2.69
C ALA A 50 -17.71 19.05 2.35
N TYR A 51 -16.58 19.47 1.74
CA TYR A 51 -16.24 20.89 1.64
C TYR A 51 -15.78 21.34 0.25
N VAL A 52 -15.70 20.44 -0.73
CA VAL A 52 -15.17 20.78 -2.06
C VAL A 52 -16.00 20.08 -3.14
N GLU A 53 -16.75 20.87 -3.93
CA GLU A 53 -17.23 20.42 -5.24
C GLU A 53 -16.02 20.42 -6.19
N VAL A 54 -15.47 19.24 -6.42
CA VAL A 54 -14.36 19.04 -7.34
C VAL A 54 -14.95 18.59 -8.68
N ALA A 55 -14.52 19.20 -9.78
CA ALA A 55 -14.96 18.78 -11.10
C ALA A 55 -14.54 17.33 -11.37
N ASP A 56 -15.32 16.61 -12.17
CA ASP A 56 -14.92 15.26 -12.57
C ASP A 56 -13.52 15.30 -13.22
N ARG A 57 -12.70 14.29 -12.91
CA ARG A 57 -11.29 14.15 -13.30
C ARG A 57 -10.29 15.13 -12.67
N GLU A 58 -10.72 16.03 -11.79
CA GLU A 58 -9.79 16.89 -11.07
C GLU A 58 -9.22 16.18 -9.83
N ARG A 59 -7.98 16.53 -9.45
CA ARG A 59 -7.30 15.91 -8.31
C ARG A 59 -7.91 16.39 -7.00
N LEU A 60 -8.29 15.44 -6.15
CA LEU A 60 -8.76 15.75 -4.80
C LEU A 60 -7.63 16.36 -3.94
N PRO A 61 -7.88 17.47 -3.22
CA PRO A 61 -6.94 17.99 -2.23
C PRO A 61 -6.94 17.07 -1.01
N LEU A 62 -6.01 16.11 -1.00
CA LEU A 62 -5.87 15.10 0.05
C LEU A 62 -4.95 15.58 1.18
N ALA A 63 -5.46 15.61 2.41
CA ALA A 63 -4.65 15.85 3.60
C ALA A 63 -3.90 14.56 4.00
N VAL A 64 -2.78 14.30 3.31
CA VAL A 64 -1.93 13.14 3.57
C VAL A 64 -1.26 13.28 4.94
N LYS A 65 -1.30 12.20 5.72
CA LYS A 65 -0.64 12.09 7.02
C LYS A 65 0.38 10.95 6.98
N GLU A 66 1.54 11.17 7.58
CA GLU A 66 2.55 10.13 7.77
C GLU A 66 2.25 9.36 9.06
N LEU A 67 2.31 8.03 8.97
CA LEU A 67 2.08 7.13 10.11
C LEU A 67 3.37 6.56 10.69
N GLY A 68 4.48 6.66 9.95
CA GLY A 68 5.79 6.16 10.35
C GLY A 68 6.46 5.39 9.23
N THR A 69 7.37 4.49 9.62
CA THR A 69 8.11 3.59 8.72
C THR A 69 7.76 2.13 8.97
N CYS A 70 7.93 1.28 7.96
CA CYS A 70 7.74 -0.15 8.07
C CYS A 70 9.04 -0.84 8.50
N ASP A 71 8.92 -1.88 9.33
CA ASP A 71 10.06 -2.67 9.81
C ASP A 71 10.58 -3.66 8.75
N LEU A 72 9.75 -4.00 7.76
CA LEU A 72 10.06 -4.89 6.63
C LEU A 72 9.71 -4.21 5.30
N TYR A 73 10.25 -4.72 4.19
CA TYR A 73 9.92 -4.17 2.87
C TYR A 73 8.51 -4.60 2.43
N PRO A 74 7.55 -3.66 2.29
CA PRO A 74 6.15 -4.00 2.12
C PRO A 74 5.89 -4.58 0.73
N GLN A 75 5.40 -5.81 0.67
CA GLN A 75 4.96 -6.46 -0.57
C GLN A 75 3.44 -6.57 -0.67
N ASN A 76 2.72 -6.63 0.43
CA ASN A 76 1.27 -6.65 0.43
C ASN A 76 0.73 -5.85 1.61
N LEU A 77 -0.44 -5.23 1.44
CA LEU A 77 -1.13 -4.48 2.47
C LEU A 77 -2.62 -4.74 2.36
N LYS A 78 -3.23 -5.17 3.47
CA LYS A 78 -4.66 -5.45 3.49
C LYS A 78 -5.30 -5.00 4.80
N HIS A 79 -6.36 -4.21 4.70
CA HIS A 79 -7.27 -3.98 5.81
C HIS A 79 -8.03 -5.26 6.16
N ASN A 80 -8.24 -5.49 7.45
CA ASN A 80 -9.19 -6.50 7.88
C ASN A 80 -10.65 -6.06 7.59
N PRO A 81 -11.64 -6.97 7.63
CA PRO A 81 -13.02 -6.64 7.26
C PRO A 81 -13.66 -5.49 8.06
N ASN A 82 -13.25 -5.30 9.32
CA ASN A 82 -13.74 -4.20 10.15
C ASN A 82 -12.92 -2.90 10.03
N GLY A 83 -11.83 -2.90 9.25
CA GLY A 83 -10.98 -1.75 8.97
C GLY A 83 -10.17 -1.22 10.16
N ARG A 84 -10.12 -1.91 11.30
CA ARG A 84 -9.36 -1.48 12.50
C ARG A 84 -7.92 -1.96 12.50
N LEU A 85 -7.63 -3.04 11.78
CA LEU A 85 -6.31 -3.64 11.65
C LEU A 85 -5.90 -3.66 10.19
N VAL A 86 -4.60 -3.61 9.98
CA VAL A 86 -3.97 -3.87 8.70
C VAL A 86 -2.90 -4.91 8.86
N VAL A 87 -2.76 -5.77 7.87
CA VAL A 87 -1.63 -6.69 7.75
C VAL A 87 -0.73 -6.19 6.64
N VAL A 88 0.57 -6.18 6.91
CA VAL A 88 1.63 -5.95 5.94
C VAL A 88 2.37 -7.26 5.79
N CYS A 89 2.55 -7.73 4.55
CA CYS A 89 3.34 -8.92 4.26
C CYS A 89 4.54 -8.56 3.39
N GLY A 90 5.68 -9.20 3.62
CA GLY A 90 6.88 -9.07 2.81
C GLY A 90 7.99 -9.97 3.32
N GLU A 91 8.86 -10.44 2.43
CA GLU A 91 10.06 -11.22 2.78
C GLU A 91 9.78 -12.49 3.61
N GLY A 92 8.63 -13.14 3.39
CA GLY A 92 8.22 -14.34 4.13
C GLY A 92 7.71 -14.03 5.55
N GLU A 93 7.46 -12.77 5.87
CA GLU A 93 6.96 -12.31 7.17
C GLU A 93 5.66 -11.52 7.01
N TYR A 94 4.89 -11.46 8.11
CA TYR A 94 3.76 -10.56 8.24
C TYR A 94 3.84 -9.77 9.55
N ILE A 95 3.33 -8.55 9.51
CA ILE A 95 3.11 -7.71 10.69
C ILE A 95 1.68 -7.16 10.66
N ILE A 96 0.99 -7.29 11.78
CA ILE A 96 -0.34 -6.72 11.99
C ILE A 96 -0.19 -5.41 12.75
N TYR A 97 -0.62 -4.30 12.14
CA TYR A 97 -0.68 -2.98 12.75
C TYR A 97 -2.13 -2.56 13.02
N THR A 98 -2.29 -1.66 13.98
CA THR A 98 -3.55 -0.90 14.13
C THR A 98 -3.66 0.16 13.04
N ALA A 99 -4.78 0.21 12.33
CA ALA A 99 -4.96 1.13 11.21
C ALA A 99 -4.96 2.62 11.63
N LEU A 100 -5.26 2.93 12.91
CA LEU A 100 -5.38 4.30 13.39
C LEU A 100 -4.03 4.94 13.74
N ALA A 101 -3.22 4.25 14.53
CA ALA A 101 -2.00 4.77 15.15
C ALA A 101 -0.74 3.99 14.77
N TRP A 102 -0.85 3.07 13.81
CA TRP A 102 0.25 2.24 13.30
C TRP A 102 1.03 1.47 14.37
N ARG A 103 0.34 1.04 15.43
CA ARG A 103 0.97 0.25 16.51
C ARG A 103 0.98 -1.23 16.16
N ASN A 104 2.15 -1.86 16.26
CA ASN A 104 2.33 -3.30 16.09
C ASN A 104 1.48 -4.07 17.12
N ARG A 105 0.78 -5.11 16.66
CA ARG A 105 -0.04 -6.01 17.47
C ARG A 105 0.50 -7.44 17.50
N SER A 106 1.06 -7.90 16.39
CA SER A 106 1.54 -9.27 16.21
C SER A 106 2.38 -9.33 14.94
N PHE A 107 3.36 -10.22 14.91
CA PHE A 107 4.22 -10.49 13.78
C PHE A 107 4.51 -12.00 13.72
N GLY A 108 4.95 -12.49 12.56
CA GLY A 108 5.32 -13.89 12.39
C GLY A 108 5.66 -14.23 10.95
N SER A 109 5.88 -15.51 10.68
CA SER A 109 6.15 -16.00 9.33
C SER A 109 4.86 -16.03 8.50
N ALA A 110 4.94 -15.51 7.29
CA ALA A 110 3.92 -15.66 6.27
C ALA A 110 4.28 -16.83 5.36
N LEU A 111 3.30 -17.69 5.07
CA LEU A 111 3.40 -18.61 3.96
C LEU A 111 3.05 -17.82 2.69
N ASP A 112 3.83 -17.99 1.62
CA ASP A 112 3.59 -17.37 0.32
C ASP A 112 2.15 -17.58 -0.20
#